data_AF-A0A1Q8JQI7-F1
#
_entry.id   AF-A0A1Q8JQI7-F1
#
_cell.length_a   1.000
_cell.length_b   1.000
_cell.length_c   1.000
_cell.angle_alpha   90.00
_cell.angle_beta   90.00
_cell.angle_gamma   90.00
#
_symmetry.space_group_name_H-M   'P 1'
#
loop_
_entity.id
_entity.type
_entity.pdbx_description
1 polymer ?
#
loop_
_entity_poly.entity_id
_entity_poly.type
_entity_poly.pdbx_seq_one_letter_code
_entity_poly.pdbx_strand_id
1 'polypeptide(L)'
;MTTPTPDDAAVAVAEVDAARGAVGAATHRGLPVVLAATSVLTFLDFAVKDEIAGPRRRAAATVLIQTAIAGIGLLDARAGQVNPYAVATGPEPARGARLAAVGLGWYAAERLAVHLLRRSSLTRPNTVAGLLLAVTRPAGTLVTLRMLPRADGRA
;
A
#
# COMPACT_ATOMS: atom_id res chain seq x y z
N MET A 1 -23.42 38.38 3.80
CA MET A 1 -22.89 37.14 4.40
C MET A 1 -22.76 37.38 5.89
N THR A 2 -23.56 36.70 6.70
CA THR A 2 -23.46 36.75 8.17
C THR A 2 -22.27 35.92 8.61
N THR A 3 -21.42 36.49 9.45
CA THR A 3 -20.29 35.80 10.07
C THR A 3 -20.84 34.69 10.99
N PRO A 4 -20.35 33.44 10.88
CA PRO A 4 -20.81 32.35 11.73
C PRO A 4 -20.56 32.66 13.21
N THR A 5 -21.50 32.26 14.06
CA THR A 5 -21.34 32.43 15.50
C THR A 5 -20.28 31.45 16.05
N PRO A 6 -19.70 31.72 17.23
CA PRO A 6 -18.78 30.78 17.87
C PRO A 6 -19.39 29.38 18.07
N ASP A 7 -20.69 29.30 18.31
CA ASP A 7 -21.41 28.02 18.46
C ASP A 7 -21.53 27.29 17.12
N ASP A 8 -21.83 28.00 16.03
CA ASP A 8 -21.82 27.42 14.67
C ASP A 8 -20.43 26.88 14.29
N ALA A 9 -19.38 27.60 14.67
CA ALA A 9 -18.00 27.18 14.44
C ALA A 9 -17.63 25.94 15.26
N ALA A 10 -18.08 25.86 16.53
CA ALA A 10 -17.84 24.69 17.38
C ALA A 10 -18.54 23.43 16.85
N VAL A 11 -19.77 23.56 16.36
CA VAL A 11 -20.51 22.45 15.72
C VAL A 11 -19.82 21.99 14.45
N ALA A 12 -19.40 22.92 13.59
CA ALA A 12 -18.67 22.58 12.36
C ALA A 12 -17.34 21.86 12.64
N VAL A 13 -16.60 22.27 13.68
CA VAL A 13 -15.37 21.58 14.08
C VAL A 13 -15.66 20.17 14.57
N ALA A 14 -16.69 19.99 15.41
CA ALA A 14 -17.10 18.67 15.89
C ALA A 14 -17.52 17.72 14.76
N GLU A 15 -18.24 18.22 13.74
CA GLU A 15 -18.60 17.44 12.55
C GLU A 15 -17.38 17.01 11.74
N VAL A 16 -16.41 17.91 11.54
CA VAL A 16 -15.16 17.60 10.83
C VAL A 16 -14.34 16.54 11.57
N ASP A 17 -14.23 16.65 12.89
CA ASP A 17 -13.49 15.67 13.69
C ASP A 17 -14.18 14.30 13.74
N ALA A 18 -15.52 14.28 13.80
CA ALA A 18 -16.31 13.04 13.68
C ALA A 18 -16.10 12.39 12.30
N ALA A 19 -16.08 13.18 11.22
CA ALA A 19 -15.81 12.70 9.88
C ALA A 19 -14.39 12.13 9.75
N ARG A 20 -13.37 12.81 10.30
CA ARG A 20 -11.98 12.31 10.35
C ARG A 20 -11.89 10.97 11.08
N GLY A 21 -12.56 10.83 12.22
CA GLY A 21 -12.64 9.58 12.98
C GLY A 21 -13.27 8.43 12.19
N ALA A 22 -14.36 8.70 11.46
CA ALA A 22 -15.03 7.72 10.62
C ALA A 22 -14.13 7.24 9.46
N VAL A 23 -13.39 8.15 8.82
CA VAL A 23 -12.43 7.83 7.76
C VAL A 23 -11.30 6.96 8.30
N GLY A 24 -10.69 7.33 9.45
CA GLY A 24 -9.67 6.51 10.09
C GLY A 24 -10.15 5.09 10.43
N ALA A 25 -11.38 4.96 10.95
CA ALA A 25 -11.99 3.67 11.25
C ALA A 25 -12.31 2.83 9.99
N ALA A 26 -12.65 3.46 8.88
CA ALA A 26 -12.83 2.78 7.59
C ALA A 26 -11.48 2.26 7.05
N THR A 27 -10.43 3.09 7.08
CA THR A 27 -9.07 2.68 6.67
C THR A 27 -8.56 1.52 7.52
N HIS A 28 -8.77 1.54 8.84
CA HIS A 28 -8.36 0.46 9.73
C HIS A 28 -9.04 -0.89 9.43
N ARG A 29 -10.26 -0.87 8.88
CA ARG A 29 -11.00 -2.09 8.50
C ARG A 29 -10.61 -2.62 7.13
N GLY A 30 -10.43 -1.74 6.14
CA GLY A 30 -10.11 -2.15 4.76
C GLY A 30 -8.66 -2.56 4.54
N LEU A 31 -7.72 -1.84 5.16
CA LEU A 31 -6.29 -2.02 4.92
C LEU A 31 -5.78 -3.45 5.15
N PRO A 32 -6.14 -4.16 6.23
CA PRO A 32 -5.69 -5.54 6.43
C PRO A 32 -6.10 -6.49 5.31
N VAL A 33 -7.31 -6.32 4.77
CA VAL A 33 -7.85 -7.15 3.68
C VAL A 33 -7.08 -6.89 2.38
N VAL A 34 -6.84 -5.62 2.04
CA VAL A 34 -6.07 -5.23 0.86
C VAL A 34 -4.64 -5.75 0.94
N LEU A 35 -3.99 -5.61 2.11
CA LEU A 35 -2.64 -6.13 2.34
C LEU A 35 -2.60 -7.66 2.23
N ALA A 36 -3.56 -8.37 2.83
CA ALA A 36 -3.64 -9.83 2.74
C ALA A 36 -3.84 -10.30 1.29
N ALA A 37 -4.77 -9.70 0.56
CA ALA A 37 -5.03 -10.03 -0.83
C ALA A 37 -3.80 -9.75 -1.71
N THR A 38 -3.13 -8.62 -1.52
CA THR A 38 -1.88 -8.27 -2.22
C THR A 38 -0.75 -9.26 -1.90
N SER A 39 -0.68 -9.72 -0.66
CA SER A 39 0.32 -10.70 -0.20
C SER A 39 0.11 -12.05 -0.89
N VAL A 40 -1.13 -12.57 -0.87
CA VAL A 40 -1.49 -13.84 -1.51
C VAL A 40 -1.25 -13.78 -3.01
N LEU A 41 -1.69 -12.70 -3.67
CA LEU A 41 -1.50 -12.53 -5.11
C LEU A 41 -0.02 -12.40 -5.47
N THR A 42 0.78 -11.68 -4.68
CA THR A 42 2.23 -11.61 -4.88
C THR A 42 2.88 -12.97 -4.74
N PHE A 43 2.50 -13.75 -3.72
CA PHE A 43 3.00 -15.11 -3.54
C PHE A 43 2.67 -15.97 -4.78
N LEU A 44 1.41 -15.97 -5.22
CA LEU A 44 0.96 -16.75 -6.37
C LEU A 44 1.66 -16.35 -7.67
N ASP A 45 1.89 -15.05 -7.90
CA ASP A 45 2.61 -14.55 -9.07
C ASP A 45 4.03 -15.12 -9.17
N PHE A 46 4.66 -15.36 -8.02
CA PHE A 46 6.00 -15.92 -7.97
C PHE A 46 5.99 -17.45 -7.96
N ALA A 47 5.13 -18.10 -7.17
CA ALA A 47 5.02 -19.55 -7.10
C ALA A 47 4.68 -20.16 -8.48
N VAL A 48 3.77 -19.54 -9.24
CA VAL A 48 3.36 -20.04 -10.55
C VAL A 48 4.51 -20.08 -11.58
N LYS A 49 5.57 -19.28 -11.38
CA LYS A 49 6.73 -19.25 -12.26
C LYS A 49 7.60 -20.51 -12.14
N ASP A 50 7.56 -21.20 -11.00
CA ASP A 50 8.23 -22.49 -10.85
C ASP A 50 7.46 -23.62 -11.57
N GLU A 51 6.13 -23.52 -11.69
CA GLU A 51 5.27 -24.57 -12.27
C GLU A 51 5.04 -24.43 -13.78
N ILE A 52 5.03 -23.21 -14.31
CA ILE A 52 4.83 -22.97 -15.75
C ILE A 52 6.18 -22.96 -16.45
N ALA A 53 6.43 -23.87 -17.40
CA ALA A 53 7.70 -23.87 -18.17
C ALA A 53 7.77 -22.74 -19.23
N GLY A 54 6.64 -22.41 -19.88
CA GLY A 54 6.60 -21.50 -21.02
C GLY A 54 6.68 -20.01 -20.65
N PRO A 55 7.58 -19.21 -21.23
CA PRO A 55 7.75 -17.79 -20.87
C PRO A 55 6.51 -16.94 -21.16
N ARG A 56 5.80 -17.21 -22.28
CA ARG A 56 4.56 -16.51 -22.62
C ARG A 56 3.44 -16.79 -21.61
N ARG A 57 3.32 -18.03 -21.15
CA ARG A 57 2.31 -18.44 -20.15
C ARG A 57 2.62 -17.84 -18.78
N ARG A 58 3.91 -17.77 -18.39
CA ARG A 58 4.35 -17.06 -17.18
C ARG A 58 3.97 -15.57 -17.23
N ALA A 59 4.23 -14.91 -18.37
CA ALA A 59 3.87 -13.51 -18.57
C ALA A 59 2.36 -13.30 -18.49
N ALA A 60 1.57 -14.15 -19.13
CA ALA A 60 0.10 -14.09 -19.05
C ALA A 60 -0.41 -14.23 -17.60
N ALA A 61 0.10 -15.21 -16.84
CA ALA A 61 -0.24 -15.37 -15.43
C ALA A 61 0.13 -14.13 -14.60
N THR A 62 1.33 -13.57 -14.84
CA THR A 62 1.77 -12.33 -14.18
C THR A 62 0.82 -11.18 -14.50
N VAL A 63 0.46 -10.97 -15.77
CA VAL A 63 -0.45 -9.89 -16.19
C VAL A 63 -1.82 -10.02 -15.53
N LEU A 64 -2.39 -11.23 -15.49
CA LEU A 64 -3.67 -11.47 -14.82
C LEU A 64 -3.61 -11.12 -13.33
N ILE A 65 -2.56 -11.55 -12.63
CA ILE A 65 -2.41 -11.30 -11.20
C ILE A 65 -2.16 -9.81 -10.93
N GLN A 66 -1.32 -9.14 -11.72
CA GLN A 66 -1.09 -7.70 -11.59
C GLN A 66 -2.36 -6.89 -11.86
N THR A 67 -3.19 -7.33 -12.81
CA THR A 67 -4.50 -6.73 -13.07
C THR A 67 -5.44 -6.89 -11.88
N ALA A 68 -5.43 -8.07 -11.23
CA ALA A 68 -6.21 -8.29 -10.01
C ALA A 68 -5.74 -7.41 -8.84
N ILE A 69 -4.43 -7.26 -8.62
CA ILE A 69 -3.87 -6.36 -7.60
C ILE A 69 -4.29 -4.92 -7.88
N ALA A 70 -4.16 -4.46 -9.13
CA ALA A 70 -4.59 -3.12 -9.54
C ALA A 70 -6.10 -2.92 -9.34
N GLY A 71 -6.91 -3.94 -9.68
CA GLY A 71 -8.36 -3.93 -9.46
C GLY A 71 -8.73 -3.80 -7.99
N ILE A 72 -8.07 -4.55 -7.10
CA ILE A 72 -8.28 -4.43 -5.64
C ILE A 72 -7.95 -3.02 -5.16
N GLY A 73 -6.82 -2.46 -5.58
CA GLY A 73 -6.43 -1.09 -5.23
C GLY A 73 -7.44 -0.05 -5.72
N LEU A 74 -7.98 -0.22 -6.93
CA LEU A 74 -9.00 0.67 -7.48
C LEU A 74 -10.33 0.55 -6.73
N LEU A 75 -10.73 -0.66 -6.34
CA LEU A 75 -11.94 -0.89 -5.56
C LEU A 75 -11.82 -0.29 -4.15
N ASP A 76 -10.66 -0.45 -3.50
CA ASP A 76 -10.36 0.17 -2.21
C ASP A 76 -10.40 1.71 -2.30
N ALA A 77 -9.75 2.29 -3.31
CA ALA A 77 -9.80 3.74 -3.55
C ALA A 77 -11.21 4.26 -3.83
N ARG A 78 -12.05 3.47 -4.49
CA ARG A 78 -13.48 3.83 -4.71
C ARG A 78 -14.30 3.73 -3.43
N ALA A 79 -13.99 2.78 -2.56
CA ALA A 79 -14.68 2.61 -1.28
C ALA A 79 -14.25 3.66 -0.24
N GLY A 80 -12.99 4.10 -0.28
CA GLY A 80 -12.40 5.12 0.59
C GLY A 80 -12.09 6.41 -0.14
N GLN A 81 -13.11 7.12 -0.63
CA GLN A 81 -12.93 8.36 -1.42
C GLN A 81 -12.31 9.54 -0.65
N VAL A 82 -12.16 9.43 0.68
CA VAL A 82 -11.61 10.48 1.52
C VAL A 82 -10.18 10.14 1.92
N ASN A 83 -9.24 11.03 1.60
CA ASN A 83 -7.84 10.88 1.96
C ASN A 83 -7.66 10.99 3.49
N PRO A 84 -7.18 9.94 4.19
CA PRO A 84 -6.97 9.98 5.64
C PRO A 84 -5.71 10.77 6.06
N TYR A 85 -4.89 11.20 5.11
CA TYR A 85 -3.62 11.88 5.37
C TYR A 85 -3.77 13.40 5.33
N ALA A 86 -2.99 14.10 6.15
CA ALA A 86 -2.99 15.55 6.19
C ALA A 86 -2.51 16.13 4.85
N VAL A 87 -3.25 17.12 4.33
CA VAL A 87 -2.82 17.89 3.17
C VAL A 87 -1.75 18.88 3.63
N ALA A 88 -0.56 18.82 3.02
CA ALA A 88 0.50 19.76 3.32
C ALA A 88 0.04 21.19 2.94
N THR A 89 0.27 22.16 3.83
CA THR A 89 -0.10 23.58 3.61
C THR A 89 0.88 24.31 2.68
N GLY A 90 1.87 23.60 2.14
CA GLY A 90 2.89 24.10 1.21
C GLY A 90 3.80 22.97 0.70
N PRO A 91 4.73 23.25 -0.22
CA PRO A 91 5.66 22.24 -0.74
C PRO A 91 6.63 21.76 0.37
N GLU A 92 6.66 20.45 0.60
CA GLU A 92 7.57 19.79 1.56
C GLU A 92 8.59 18.88 0.85
N PRO A 93 9.57 19.45 0.11
CA PRO A 93 10.48 18.67 -0.73
C PRO A 93 11.33 17.67 0.08
N ALA A 94 11.73 18.01 1.30
CA ALA A 94 12.49 17.12 2.18
C ALA A 94 11.69 15.87 2.58
N ARG A 95 10.39 16.01 2.85
CA ARG A 95 9.51 14.87 3.17
C ARG A 95 9.28 14.01 1.93
N GLY A 96 8.98 14.64 0.79
CA GLY A 96 8.84 13.95 -0.49
C GLY A 96 10.09 13.15 -0.85
N ALA A 97 11.28 13.76 -0.70
CA ALA A 97 12.56 13.10 -0.94
C ALA A 97 12.79 11.93 0.02
N ARG A 98 12.43 12.05 1.30
CA ARG A 98 12.53 10.95 2.27
C ARG A 98 11.62 9.78 1.92
N LEU A 99 10.36 10.04 1.58
CA LEU A 99 9.41 9.01 1.16
C LEU A 99 9.88 8.32 -0.12
N ALA A 100 10.35 9.08 -1.09
CA ALA A 100 10.92 8.54 -2.33
C ALA A 100 12.17 7.69 -2.06
N ALA A 101 13.09 8.15 -1.21
CA ALA A 101 14.30 7.42 -0.86
C ALA A 101 13.99 6.09 -0.16
N VAL A 102 13.03 6.08 0.78
CA VAL A 102 12.58 4.87 1.47
C VAL A 102 11.92 3.91 0.47
N GLY A 103 11.02 4.41 -0.38
CA GLY A 103 10.34 3.60 -1.39
C GLY A 103 11.31 2.98 -2.41
N LEU A 104 12.24 3.79 -2.94
CA LEU A 104 13.26 3.32 -3.89
C LEU A 104 14.24 2.35 -3.24
N GLY A 105 14.71 2.64 -2.02
CA GLY A 105 15.60 1.75 -1.27
C GLY A 105 14.96 0.40 -0.97
N TRP A 106 13.69 0.40 -0.56
CA TRP A 106 12.92 -0.82 -0.33
C TRP A 106 12.77 -1.64 -1.62
N TYR A 107 12.37 -1.00 -2.71
CA TYR A 107 12.21 -1.65 -4.01
C TYR A 107 13.54 -2.25 -4.52
N ALA A 108 14.65 -1.53 -4.36
CA ALA A 108 15.98 -2.02 -4.72
C ALA A 108 16.37 -3.25 -3.89
N ALA A 109 16.11 -3.23 -2.58
CA ALA A 109 16.37 -4.35 -1.69
C ALA A 109 15.56 -5.60 -2.07
N GLU A 110 14.26 -5.44 -2.37
CA GLU A 110 13.41 -6.53 -2.84
C GLU A 110 13.92 -7.13 -4.16
N ARG A 111 14.30 -6.27 -5.12
CA ARG A 111 14.86 -6.72 -6.41
C ARG A 111 16.15 -7.50 -6.23
N LEU A 112 17.03 -7.03 -5.35
CA LEU A 112 18.29 -7.71 -5.02
C LEU A 112 18.01 -9.07 -4.36
N ALA A 113 17.12 -9.13 -3.37
CA ALA A 113 16.76 -10.37 -2.69
C ALA A 113 16.19 -11.42 -3.67
N VAL A 114 15.26 -11.02 -4.54
CA VAL A 114 14.71 -11.89 -5.59
C VAL A 114 15.82 -12.38 -6.53
N HIS A 115 16.73 -11.50 -6.93
CA HIS A 115 17.83 -11.85 -7.82
C HIS A 115 18.76 -12.89 -7.18
N LEU A 116 19.12 -12.69 -5.91
CA LEU A 116 19.96 -13.62 -5.15
C LEU A 116 19.26 -14.97 -4.96
N LEU A 117 17.97 -14.99 -4.61
CA LEU A 117 17.19 -16.21 -4.47
C LEU A 117 17.12 -16.99 -5.79
N ARG A 118 16.93 -16.31 -6.92
CA ARG A 118 16.91 -16.94 -8.25
C ARG A 118 18.26 -17.51 -8.70
N ARG A 119 19.37 -17.01 -8.16
CA ARG A 119 20.72 -17.53 -8.42
C ARG A 119 21.20 -18.56 -7.40
N SER A 120 20.42 -18.80 -6.35
CA SER A 120 20.73 -19.81 -5.34
C SER A 120 20.49 -21.23 -5.86
N SER A 121 20.94 -22.23 -5.09
CA SER A 121 20.74 -23.66 -5.36
C SER A 121 19.37 -24.19 -4.91
N LEU A 122 18.41 -23.31 -4.59
CA LEU A 122 17.07 -23.72 -4.16
C LEU A 122 16.32 -24.43 -5.29
N THR A 123 15.58 -25.48 -4.94
CA THR A 123 14.73 -26.23 -5.89
C THR A 123 13.58 -25.38 -6.45
N ARG A 124 13.01 -24.48 -5.64
CA ARG A 124 11.87 -23.63 -5.99
C ARG A 124 12.16 -22.16 -5.64
N PRO A 125 13.09 -21.51 -6.37
CA PRO A 125 13.58 -20.20 -5.99
C PRO A 125 12.53 -19.10 -6.13
N ASN A 126 11.57 -19.22 -7.07
CA ASN A 126 10.52 -18.22 -7.19
C ASN A 126 9.50 -18.36 -6.07
N THR A 127 9.13 -19.56 -5.66
CA THR A 127 8.20 -19.77 -4.54
C THR A 127 8.72 -19.13 -3.25
N VAL A 128 10.02 -19.31 -2.94
CA VAL A 128 10.66 -18.68 -1.78
C VAL A 128 10.72 -17.17 -1.92
N ALA A 129 11.04 -16.66 -3.11
CA ALA A 129 10.99 -15.22 -3.38
C ALA A 129 9.56 -14.66 -3.23
N GLY A 130 8.55 -15.41 -3.66
CA GLY A 130 7.14 -15.08 -3.48
C GLY A 130 6.74 -14.98 -2.02
N LEU A 131 7.19 -15.92 -1.18
CA LEU A 131 6.93 -15.91 0.26
C LEU A 131 7.58 -14.70 0.92
N LEU A 132 8.84 -14.41 0.58
CA LEU A 132 9.53 -13.22 1.08
C LEU A 132 8.75 -11.96 0.71
N LEU A 133 8.42 -11.79 -0.57
CA LEU A 133 7.72 -10.59 -1.06
C LEU A 133 6.30 -10.46 -0.53
N ALA A 134 5.61 -11.58 -0.29
CA ALA A 134 4.30 -11.58 0.35
C ALA A 134 4.33 -11.00 1.77
N VAL A 135 5.49 -11.01 2.43
CA VAL A 135 5.67 -10.40 3.75
C VAL A 135 6.30 -9.00 3.64
N THR A 136 7.34 -8.83 2.82
CA THR A 136 8.07 -7.56 2.76
C THR A 136 7.27 -6.45 2.09
N ARG A 137 6.47 -6.75 1.06
CA ARG A 137 5.66 -5.71 0.39
C ARG A 137 4.62 -5.08 1.30
N PRO A 138 3.74 -5.83 2.00
CA PRO A 138 2.80 -5.21 2.92
C PRO A 138 3.51 -4.52 4.08
N ALA A 139 4.64 -5.06 4.56
CA ALA A 139 5.46 -4.40 5.58
C ALA A 139 6.00 -3.04 5.09
N GLY A 140 6.54 -2.97 3.88
CA GLY A 140 7.03 -1.73 3.26
C GLY A 140 5.91 -0.71 3.04
N THR A 141 4.72 -1.16 2.65
CA THR A 141 3.52 -0.31 2.58
C THR A 141 3.19 0.26 3.95
N LEU A 142 3.12 -0.57 5.00
CA LEU A 142 2.84 -0.11 6.36
C LEU A 142 3.88 0.88 6.89
N VAL A 143 5.16 0.65 6.62
CA VAL A 143 6.25 1.58 6.97
C VAL A 143 6.03 2.93 6.28
N THR A 144 5.69 2.92 4.99
CA THR A 144 5.41 4.15 4.22
C THR A 144 4.18 4.88 4.78
N LEU A 145 3.09 4.16 5.07
CA LEU A 145 1.88 4.75 5.63
C LEU A 145 2.12 5.35 7.02
N ARG A 146 3.02 4.77 7.84
CA ARG A 146 3.42 5.32 9.14
C ARG A 146 4.26 6.60 9.04
N MET A 147 4.89 6.85 7.89
CA MET A 147 5.63 8.10 7.66
C MET A 147 4.72 9.26 7.22
N LEU A 148 3.48 8.96 6.81
CA LEU A 148 2.50 9.95 6.39
C LEU A 148 1.76 10.52 7.60
N PRO A 149 1.66 11.85 7.72
CA PRO A 149 0.90 12.47 8.79
C PRO A 149 -0.59 12.16 8.60
N ARG A 150 -1.27 11.71 9.65
CA ARG A 150 -2.72 11.53 9.60
C ARG A 150 -3.45 12.85 9.82
N ALA A 151 -4.61 12.98 9.17
CA ALA A 151 -5.49 14.14 9.31
C ALA A 151 -6.18 14.21 10.70
N ASP A 152 -6.25 13.08 11.44
CA ASP A 152 -6.89 12.96 12.75
C ASP A 152 -5.92 13.14 13.94
N GLY A 153 -4.65 13.48 13.68
CA GLY A 153 -3.65 13.74 14.72
C GLY A 153 -3.14 12.51 15.48
N ARG A 154 -3.59 11.29 15.13
CA ARG A 154 -3.12 10.04 15.73
C ARG A 154 -1.88 9.53 14.99
N ALA A 155 -0.77 9.43 15.70
CA ALA A 155 0.48 8.81 15.22
C ALA A 155 0.30 7.30 15.01
#